data_AF-A0A957K067-F1
#
_entry.id   AF-A0A957K067-F1
#
_cell.length_a   1.000
_cell.length_b   1.000
_cell.length_c   1.000
_cell.angle_alpha   90.00
_cell.angle_beta   90.00
_cell.angle_gamma   90.00
#
_symmetry.space_group_name_H-M   'P 1'
#
loop_
_entity.id
_entity.type
_entity.pdbx_description
1 polymer ?
#
loop_
_entity_poly.entity_id
_entity_poly.type
_entity_poly.pdbx_seq_one_letter_code
_entity_poly.pdbx_strand_id
1 'polypeptide(L)'
;IDLAKFASFQLRADDDADNQVLKARTRREMHRPHWVNPDWSGGWGIGFEILRQNGQTFHGHGGAVQGFRTGVYFSLAEKLGAVALTNADDGDPVTILTKALTWFGPAIVAARQNPDAREDLPAEWAAYYGRYRNVWGDQEILAYHGQLVAISPDAPDPAAGRVTLEPAGPPHHFRLNHPQTGFGSHGEIVHFELDSNGRATRLVGPGAATNGSVRIEVW
;
A
#
# COMPACT_ATOMS: atom_id res chain seq x y z
N ILE A 1 -8.45 13.32 14.25
CA ILE A 1 -8.20 12.23 15.21
C ILE A 1 -7.02 12.60 16.12
N ASP A 2 -7.12 12.37 17.43
CA ASP A 2 -6.11 12.82 18.40
C ASP A 2 -4.76 12.13 18.23
N LEU A 3 -4.76 10.84 17.87
CA LEU A 3 -3.53 10.11 17.56
C LEU A 3 -2.78 10.67 16.35
N ALA A 4 -3.46 11.29 15.37
CA ALA A 4 -2.77 11.96 14.27
C ALA A 4 -2.13 13.29 14.73
N LYS A 5 -2.76 14.02 15.66
CA LYS A 5 -2.14 15.19 16.30
C LYS A 5 -0.92 14.78 17.11
N PHE A 6 -1.02 13.67 17.85
CA PHE A 6 0.10 13.07 18.57
C PHE A 6 1.24 12.65 17.63
N ALA A 7 0.95 11.93 16.55
CA ALA A 7 1.95 11.56 15.55
C ALA A 7 2.61 12.81 14.93
N SER A 8 1.82 13.82 14.58
CA SER A 8 2.33 15.10 14.07
C SER A 8 3.27 15.80 15.06
N PHE A 9 2.98 15.74 16.35
CA PHE A 9 3.86 16.23 17.41
C PHE A 9 5.19 15.44 17.47
N GLN A 10 5.16 14.12 17.31
CA GLN A 10 6.37 13.29 17.25
C GLN A 10 7.20 13.57 15.99
N LEU A 11 6.58 13.79 14.83
CA LEU A 11 7.27 14.08 13.57
C LEU A 11 8.08 15.38 13.60
N ARG A 12 7.68 16.33 14.46
CA ARG A 12 8.40 17.57 14.76
C ARG A 12 9.40 17.41 15.92
N ALA A 13 10.03 16.24 16.06
CA ALA A 13 11.04 15.99 17.10
C ALA A 13 12.20 16.98 17.13
N ASP A 14 12.47 17.66 16.00
CA ASP A 14 13.57 18.62 15.86
C ASP A 14 13.17 20.07 16.11
N ASP A 15 11.86 20.34 16.23
CA ASP A 15 11.29 21.67 16.43
C ASP A 15 11.11 21.98 17.92
N ASP A 16 11.74 23.05 18.41
CA ASP A 16 11.66 23.46 19.82
C ASP A 16 10.79 24.72 19.99
N ALA A 17 9.68 24.81 19.23
CA ALA A 17 8.68 25.85 19.40
C ALA A 17 8.27 26.05 20.88
N ASP A 18 8.04 27.30 21.27
CA ASP A 18 7.60 27.63 22.62
C ASP A 18 6.26 26.95 22.97
N ASN A 19 6.07 26.62 24.26
CA ASN A 19 4.85 25.99 24.82
C ASN A 19 4.55 24.54 24.36
N GLN A 20 5.53 23.78 23.87
CA GLN A 20 5.35 22.34 23.64
C GLN A 20 5.37 21.55 24.97
N VAL A 21 4.55 20.49 25.07
CA VAL A 21 4.45 19.63 26.27
C VAL A 21 5.78 18.94 26.62
N LEU A 22 6.60 18.64 25.61
CA LEU A 22 7.96 18.11 25.76
C LEU A 22 8.93 18.94 24.91
N LYS A 23 10.18 19.07 25.34
CA LYS A 23 11.25 19.70 24.55
C LYS A 23 11.64 18.83 23.37
N ALA A 24 12.14 19.43 22.29
CA ALA A 24 12.62 18.73 21.10
C ALA A 24 13.64 17.62 21.45
N ARG A 25 14.61 17.93 22.33
CA ARG A 25 15.61 16.96 22.80
C ARG A 25 15.00 15.74 23.49
N THR A 26 13.89 15.92 24.21
CA THR A 26 13.23 14.83 24.94
C THR A 26 12.58 13.88 23.95
N ARG A 27 11.91 14.42 22.92
CA ARG A 27 11.31 13.59 21.86
C ARG A 27 12.38 12.82 21.09
N ARG A 28 13.50 13.46 20.72
CA ARG A 28 14.64 12.75 20.10
C ARG A 28 15.16 11.60 20.95
N GLU A 29 15.26 11.80 22.26
CA GLU A 29 15.70 10.73 23.18
C GLU A 29 14.67 9.60 23.31
N MET A 30 13.37 9.91 23.20
CA MET A 30 12.31 8.90 23.15
C MET A 30 12.40 8.04 21.88
N HIS A 31 12.84 8.60 20.76
CA HIS A 31 12.98 7.88 19.49
C HIS A 31 14.33 7.17 19.35
N ARG A 32 15.34 7.54 20.15
CA ARG A 32 16.66 6.92 20.11
C ARG A 32 16.55 5.43 20.51
N PRO A 33 17.12 4.50 19.72
CA PRO A 33 17.20 3.10 20.12
C PRO A 33 17.99 2.94 21.44
N HIS A 34 17.36 2.34 22.45
CA HIS A 34 17.98 1.98 23.73
C HIS A 34 18.39 0.52 23.78
N TRP A 35 17.62 -0.35 23.11
CA TRP A 35 17.99 -1.73 22.84
C TRP A 35 17.46 -2.16 21.48
N VAL A 36 18.12 -3.14 20.88
CA VAL A 36 17.83 -3.62 19.53
C VAL A 36 17.94 -5.12 19.44
N ASN A 37 17.21 -5.70 18.48
CA ASN A 37 17.34 -7.10 18.13
C ASN A 37 18.77 -7.38 17.61
N PRO A 38 19.30 -8.60 17.79
CA PRO A 38 20.65 -8.94 17.31
C PRO A 38 20.86 -8.72 15.81
N ASP A 39 19.81 -8.87 15.02
CA ASP A 39 19.80 -8.67 13.56
C ASP A 39 19.42 -7.24 13.14
N TRP A 40 19.17 -6.35 14.12
CA TRP A 40 18.69 -4.98 13.91
C TRP A 40 17.36 -4.89 13.12
N SER A 41 16.56 -5.96 13.10
CA SER A 41 15.20 -5.94 12.53
C SER A 41 14.26 -5.00 13.29
N GLY A 42 14.60 -4.67 14.53
CA GLY A 42 13.85 -3.74 15.36
C GLY A 42 14.56 -3.46 16.68
N GLY A 43 13.86 -2.74 17.54
CA GLY A 43 14.33 -2.34 18.86
C GLY A 43 13.29 -1.49 19.57
N TRP A 44 13.72 -0.81 20.63
CA TRP A 44 12.84 0.07 21.38
C TRP A 44 13.54 1.35 21.80
N GLY A 45 12.78 2.43 21.71
CA GLY A 45 13.03 3.71 22.34
C GLY A 45 12.35 3.81 23.72
N ILE A 46 12.20 5.04 24.22
CA ILE A 46 11.40 5.29 25.44
C ILE A 46 9.93 5.44 25.03
N GLY A 47 9.15 4.38 25.27
CA GLY A 47 7.72 4.36 24.96
C GLY A 47 7.38 4.16 23.48
N PHE A 48 8.36 3.81 22.64
CA PHE A 48 8.17 3.52 21.23
C PHE A 48 8.89 2.23 20.83
N GLU A 49 8.16 1.34 20.17
CA GLU A 49 8.74 0.28 19.36
C GLU A 49 9.41 0.90 18.13
N ILE A 50 10.53 0.32 17.72
CA ILE A 50 11.27 0.67 16.50
C ILE A 50 11.24 -0.56 15.59
N LEU A 51 10.64 -0.42 14.41
CA LEU A 51 10.56 -1.47 13.40
C LEU A 51 11.43 -1.09 12.21
N ARG A 52 12.28 -2.01 11.75
CA ARG A 52 13.08 -1.84 10.53
C ARG A 52 12.65 -2.86 9.48
N GLN A 53 12.09 -2.38 8.38
CA GLN A 53 11.58 -3.22 7.29
C GLN A 53 11.90 -2.55 5.96
N ASN A 54 12.36 -3.31 4.96
CA ASN A 54 12.66 -2.82 3.61
C ASN A 54 13.55 -1.57 3.56
N GLY A 55 14.52 -1.47 4.50
CA GLY A 55 15.40 -0.31 4.60
C GLY A 55 14.79 0.93 5.27
N GLN A 56 13.48 0.93 5.55
CA GLN A 56 12.79 1.98 6.30
C GLN A 56 12.82 1.72 7.80
N THR A 57 12.69 2.77 8.60
CA THR A 57 12.61 2.70 10.06
C THR A 57 11.37 3.42 10.54
N PHE A 58 10.50 2.69 11.23
CA PHE A 58 9.26 3.20 11.80
C PHE A 58 9.37 3.23 13.32
N HIS A 59 8.80 4.26 13.93
CA HIS A 59 8.65 4.39 15.38
C HIS A 59 7.16 4.38 15.69
N GLY A 60 6.75 3.69 16.74
CA GLY A 60 5.33 3.60 17.04
C GLY A 60 5.02 2.79 18.28
N HIS A 61 3.74 2.53 18.49
CA HIS A 61 3.29 1.65 19.55
C HIS A 61 1.93 1.07 19.17
N GLY A 62 1.77 -0.23 19.38
CA GLY A 62 0.47 -0.91 19.31
C GLY A 62 -0.32 -0.76 20.61
N GLY A 63 -1.61 -1.07 20.59
CA GLY A 63 -2.42 -1.14 21.81
C GLY A 63 -3.51 -2.17 21.65
N ALA A 64 -3.83 -2.88 22.73
CA ALA A 64 -4.85 -3.91 22.72
C ALA A 64 -5.63 -3.92 24.04
N VAL A 65 -6.94 -4.00 23.91
CA VAL A 65 -7.89 -4.34 24.97
C VAL A 65 -8.97 -5.22 24.33
N GLN A 66 -9.67 -6.04 25.11
CA GLN A 66 -10.63 -7.01 24.57
C GLN A 66 -11.63 -6.36 23.58
N GLY A 67 -11.63 -6.85 22.35
CA GLY A 67 -12.44 -6.36 21.23
C GLY A 67 -11.86 -5.17 20.48
N PHE A 68 -10.66 -4.67 20.82
CA PHE A 68 -10.08 -3.48 20.19
C PHE A 68 -8.56 -3.58 20.03
N ARG A 69 -8.08 -3.24 18.82
CA ARG A 69 -6.65 -3.09 18.54
C ARG A 69 -6.39 -1.70 17.98
N THR A 70 -5.23 -1.15 18.31
CA THR A 70 -4.82 0.20 17.89
C THR A 70 -3.35 0.19 17.50
N GLY A 71 -2.96 1.13 16.65
CA GLY A 71 -1.57 1.41 16.34
C GLY A 71 -1.38 2.84 15.88
N VAL A 72 -0.22 3.40 16.24
CA VAL A 72 0.30 4.64 15.65
C VAL A 72 1.76 4.40 15.30
N TYR A 73 2.10 4.54 14.02
CA TYR A 73 3.47 4.38 13.53
C TYR A 73 3.83 5.55 12.61
N PHE A 74 5.10 5.94 12.65
CA PHE A 74 5.60 7.07 11.88
C PHE A 74 7.05 6.89 11.44
N SER A 75 7.36 7.44 10.27
CA SER A 75 8.71 7.60 9.72
C SER A 75 9.19 9.01 9.99
N LEU A 76 10.21 9.15 10.85
CA LEU A 76 10.83 10.45 11.13
C LEU A 76 11.58 10.99 9.91
N ALA A 77 12.14 10.10 9.09
CA ALA A 77 12.88 10.44 7.88
C ALA A 77 11.94 11.02 6.80
N GLU A 78 10.78 10.40 6.60
CA GLU A 78 9.82 10.82 5.56
C GLU A 78 8.81 11.86 6.07
N LYS A 79 8.82 12.14 7.37
CA LYS A 79 7.84 13.00 8.06
C LYS A 79 6.40 12.55 7.74
N LEU A 80 6.16 11.25 7.89
CA LEU A 80 4.87 10.59 7.66
C LEU A 80 4.46 9.77 8.88
N GLY A 81 3.17 9.77 9.18
CA GLY A 81 2.60 8.98 10.26
C GLY A 81 1.22 8.47 9.88
N ALA A 82 0.89 7.28 10.35
CA ALA A 82 -0.37 6.61 10.10
C ALA A 82 -0.95 6.07 11.42
N VAL A 83 -2.28 5.97 11.46
CA VAL A 83 -3.05 5.50 12.62
C VAL A 83 -4.10 4.50 12.14
N ALA A 84 -4.18 3.36 12.81
CA ALA A 84 -5.16 2.33 12.54
C ALA A 84 -5.83 1.92 13.84
N LEU A 85 -7.16 1.81 13.80
CA LEU A 85 -8.00 1.39 14.91
C LEU A 85 -8.91 0.29 14.39
N THR A 86 -8.96 -0.85 15.08
CA THR A 86 -9.87 -1.94 14.78
C THR A 86 -10.72 -2.24 16.01
N ASN A 87 -11.97 -2.64 15.79
CA ASN A 87 -12.92 -3.10 16.79
C ASN A 87 -13.08 -4.63 16.75
N ALA A 88 -11.97 -5.33 16.47
CA ALA A 88 -11.90 -6.77 16.41
C ALA A 88 -10.53 -7.24 16.92
N ASP A 89 -10.52 -8.30 17.73
CA ASP A 89 -9.31 -8.83 18.38
C ASP A 89 -8.29 -9.43 17.40
N ASP A 90 -8.77 -9.90 16.26
CA ASP A 90 -7.98 -10.43 15.14
C ASP A 90 -7.47 -9.33 14.19
N GLY A 91 -7.78 -8.07 14.46
CA GLY A 91 -7.20 -6.94 13.73
C GLY A 91 -5.69 -6.82 13.95
N ASP A 92 -4.94 -6.58 12.88
CA ASP A 92 -3.50 -6.32 12.93
C ASP A 92 -3.16 -4.89 12.48
N PRO A 93 -3.36 -3.89 13.36
CA PRO A 93 -3.10 -2.50 13.00
C PRO A 93 -1.61 -2.26 12.72
N VAL A 94 -0.69 -3.00 13.32
CA VAL A 94 0.75 -2.80 13.09
C VAL A 94 1.09 -3.13 11.64
N THR A 95 0.68 -4.30 11.16
CA THR A 95 0.91 -4.69 9.76
C THR A 95 0.18 -3.78 8.77
N ILE A 96 -1.06 -3.39 9.06
CA ILE A 96 -1.80 -2.42 8.22
C ILE A 96 -1.00 -1.12 8.09
N LEU A 97 -0.45 -0.62 9.19
CA LEU A 97 0.24 0.66 9.23
C LEU A 97 1.62 0.63 8.57
N THR A 98 2.43 -0.39 8.86
CA THR A 98 3.75 -0.50 8.23
C THR A 98 3.62 -0.72 6.73
N LYS A 99 2.65 -1.52 6.27
CA LYS A 99 2.34 -1.66 4.83
C LYS A 99 1.86 -0.37 4.21
N ALA A 100 0.92 0.35 4.85
CA ALA A 100 0.44 1.63 4.34
C ALA A 100 1.58 2.65 4.19
N LEU A 101 2.45 2.76 5.19
CA LEU A 101 3.62 3.65 5.12
C LEU A 101 4.63 3.18 4.07
N THR A 102 4.85 1.87 3.92
CA THR A 102 5.78 1.32 2.91
C THR A 102 5.28 1.53 1.49
N TRP A 103 3.99 1.25 1.24
CA TRP A 103 3.40 1.30 -0.10
C TRP A 103 3.08 2.72 -0.55
N PHE A 104 2.54 3.56 0.35
CA PHE A 104 2.10 4.90 -0.01
C PHE A 104 3.10 5.99 0.37
N GLY A 105 4.00 5.72 1.32
CA GLY A 105 4.96 6.72 1.81
C GLY A 105 5.81 7.34 0.72
N PRO A 106 6.49 6.56 -0.13
CA PRO A 106 7.28 7.10 -1.24
C PRO A 106 6.47 7.99 -2.19
N ALA A 107 5.26 7.57 -2.55
CA ALA A 107 4.36 8.35 -3.42
C ALA A 107 3.94 9.67 -2.77
N ILE A 108 3.63 9.67 -1.47
CA ILE A 108 3.27 10.89 -0.73
C ILE A 108 4.48 11.84 -0.63
N VAL A 109 5.68 11.31 -0.38
CA VAL A 109 6.90 12.13 -0.34
C VAL A 109 7.18 12.75 -1.71
N ALA A 110 7.08 11.97 -2.79
CA ALA A 110 7.26 12.47 -4.15
C ALA A 110 6.23 13.56 -4.50
N ALA A 111 4.94 13.34 -4.18
CA ALA A 111 3.89 14.31 -4.41
C ALA A 111 4.07 15.61 -3.62
N ARG A 112 4.67 15.58 -2.42
CA ARG A 112 5.02 16.80 -1.67
C ARG A 112 6.14 17.59 -2.34
N GLN A 113 7.10 16.90 -2.95
CA GLN A 113 8.24 17.52 -3.63
C GLN A 113 7.85 18.09 -4.99
N ASN A 114 6.92 17.43 -5.69
CA ASN A 114 6.40 17.87 -6.97
C ASN A 114 4.87 17.65 -7.03
N PRO A 115 4.07 18.60 -6.51
CA PRO A 115 2.61 18.45 -6.39
C PRO A 115 1.89 18.41 -7.74
N ASP A 116 2.50 18.97 -8.78
CA ASP A 116 1.95 18.99 -10.13
C ASP A 116 2.41 17.80 -10.98
N ALA A 117 3.32 16.96 -10.46
CA ALA A 117 3.71 15.74 -11.14
C ALA A 117 2.50 14.83 -11.33
N ARG A 118 2.22 14.50 -12.58
CA ARG A 118 1.28 13.47 -12.98
C ARG A 118 2.04 12.49 -13.84
N GLU A 119 1.84 11.19 -13.62
CA GLU A 119 2.24 10.21 -14.61
C GLU A 119 1.38 10.42 -15.86
N ASP A 120 2.01 10.50 -17.03
CA ASP A 120 1.31 10.56 -18.32
C ASP A 120 0.85 9.13 -18.65
N LEU A 121 -0.37 8.81 -18.20
CA LEU A 121 -0.98 7.51 -18.38
C LEU A 121 -1.93 7.54 -19.58
N PRO A 122 -2.00 6.47 -20.39
CA PRO A 122 -2.97 6.39 -21.48
C PRO A 122 -4.40 6.56 -20.97
N ALA A 123 -5.11 7.57 -21.48
CA ALA A 123 -6.45 7.93 -21.01
C ALA A 123 -7.47 6.79 -21.17
N GLU A 124 -7.26 5.94 -22.18
CA GLU A 124 -8.07 4.75 -22.44
C GLU A 124 -7.99 3.70 -21.34
N TRP A 125 -6.95 3.70 -20.50
CA TRP A 125 -6.83 2.75 -19.40
C TRP A 125 -7.91 2.93 -18.33
N ALA A 126 -8.49 4.12 -18.23
CA ALA A 126 -9.64 4.37 -17.37
C ALA A 126 -10.83 3.44 -17.66
N ALA A 127 -10.96 2.95 -18.90
CA ALA A 127 -11.97 1.97 -19.26
C ALA A 127 -11.81 0.64 -18.51
N TYR A 128 -10.56 0.24 -18.22
CA TYR A 128 -10.20 -1.07 -17.68
C TYR A 128 -10.12 -1.11 -16.16
N TYR A 129 -9.87 0.03 -15.51
CA TYR A 129 -9.66 0.07 -14.07
C TYR A 129 -10.84 -0.50 -13.28
N GLY A 130 -10.53 -1.16 -12.17
CA GLY A 130 -11.49 -1.60 -11.17
C GLY A 130 -11.37 -3.07 -10.81
N ARG A 131 -12.30 -3.52 -9.98
CA ARG A 131 -12.31 -4.90 -9.46
C ARG A 131 -13.08 -5.86 -10.34
N TYR A 132 -12.45 -6.98 -10.65
CA TYR A 132 -12.99 -8.12 -11.38
C TYR A 132 -12.98 -9.35 -10.48
N ARG A 133 -14.04 -10.16 -10.53
CA ARG A 133 -14.19 -11.38 -9.75
C ARG A 133 -14.44 -12.57 -10.65
N ASN A 134 -13.78 -13.67 -10.33
CA ASN A 134 -14.11 -14.99 -10.86
C ASN A 134 -14.19 -16.02 -9.71
N VAL A 135 -14.30 -17.30 -10.06
CA VAL A 135 -14.44 -18.39 -9.08
C VAL A 135 -13.21 -18.60 -8.19
N TRP A 136 -12.05 -18.03 -8.55
CA TRP A 136 -10.80 -18.15 -7.82
C TRP A 136 -10.49 -16.95 -6.92
N GLY A 137 -11.18 -15.81 -7.12
CA GLY A 137 -11.00 -14.64 -6.28
C GLY A 137 -11.18 -13.32 -7.03
N ASP A 138 -10.65 -12.27 -6.40
CA ASP A 138 -10.68 -10.90 -6.90
C ASP A 138 -9.36 -10.52 -7.58
N GLN A 139 -9.48 -9.69 -8.61
CA GLN A 139 -8.37 -8.99 -9.24
C GLN A 139 -8.71 -7.52 -9.34
N GLU A 140 -7.76 -6.66 -8.99
CA GLU A 140 -7.87 -5.21 -9.15
C GLU A 140 -7.00 -4.78 -10.33
N ILE A 141 -7.62 -4.12 -11.32
CA ILE A 141 -6.92 -3.54 -12.47
C ILE A 141 -6.67 -2.06 -12.19
N LEU A 142 -5.42 -1.63 -12.21
CA LEU A 142 -5.03 -0.25 -11.94
C LEU A 142 -3.73 0.13 -12.67
N ALA A 143 -3.42 1.43 -12.68
CA ALA A 143 -2.12 1.92 -13.13
C ALA A 143 -1.13 1.97 -11.97
N TYR A 144 0.06 1.41 -12.17
CA TYR A 144 1.13 1.39 -11.18
C TYR A 144 2.48 1.59 -11.88
N HIS A 145 3.21 2.66 -11.52
CA HIS A 145 4.49 3.04 -12.12
C HIS A 145 4.46 3.07 -13.67
N GLY A 146 3.48 3.75 -14.25
CA GLY A 146 3.34 3.85 -15.71
C GLY A 146 2.89 2.57 -16.42
N GLN A 147 2.48 1.52 -15.69
CA GLN A 147 2.06 0.24 -16.26
C GLN A 147 0.62 -0.08 -15.89
N LEU A 148 -0.12 -0.71 -16.81
CA LEU A 148 -1.41 -1.32 -16.49
C LEU A 148 -1.13 -2.66 -15.81
N VAL A 149 -1.65 -2.85 -14.60
CA VAL A 149 -1.38 -4.04 -13.79
C VAL A 149 -2.65 -4.66 -13.23
N ALA A 150 -2.61 -5.97 -13.04
CA ALA A 150 -3.55 -6.71 -12.22
C ALA A 150 -2.89 -7.11 -10.90
N ILE A 151 -3.55 -6.87 -9.78
CA ILE A 151 -3.14 -7.35 -8.46
C ILE A 151 -4.23 -8.22 -7.84
N SER A 152 -3.84 -9.17 -6.98
CA SER A 152 -4.76 -9.84 -6.07
C SER A 152 -4.82 -9.06 -4.76
N PRO A 153 -5.93 -8.39 -4.44
CA PRO A 153 -5.99 -7.48 -3.29
C PRO A 153 -5.92 -8.19 -1.93
N ASP A 154 -6.22 -9.49 -1.90
CA ASP A 154 -6.15 -10.38 -0.74
C ASP A 154 -4.76 -11.02 -0.55
N ALA A 155 -3.84 -10.83 -1.50
CA ALA A 155 -2.48 -11.36 -1.39
C ALA A 155 -1.73 -10.71 -0.21
N PRO A 156 -0.83 -11.46 0.47
CA PRO A 156 0.01 -10.88 1.52
C PRO A 156 0.84 -9.68 1.06
N ASP A 157 1.34 -9.71 -0.18
CA ASP A 157 2.00 -8.60 -0.85
C ASP A 157 1.48 -8.45 -2.29
N PRO A 158 0.42 -7.65 -2.50
CA PRO A 158 -0.17 -7.43 -3.82
C PRO A 158 0.81 -6.79 -4.82
N ALA A 159 1.76 -6.00 -4.33
CA ALA A 159 2.74 -5.32 -5.18
C ALA A 159 3.80 -6.30 -5.71
N ALA A 160 4.24 -7.27 -4.91
CA ALA A 160 5.17 -8.31 -5.33
C ALA A 160 4.55 -9.31 -6.33
N GLY A 161 3.26 -9.60 -6.19
CA GLY A 161 2.51 -10.51 -7.06
C GLY A 161 1.89 -9.86 -8.31
N ARG A 162 2.10 -8.55 -8.54
CA ARG A 162 1.46 -7.81 -9.63
C ARG A 162 1.78 -8.42 -10.99
N VAL A 163 0.78 -8.45 -11.88
CA VAL A 163 0.91 -8.93 -13.26
C VAL A 163 0.78 -7.74 -14.18
N THR A 164 1.75 -7.52 -15.06
CA THR A 164 1.68 -6.44 -16.05
C THR A 164 0.83 -6.86 -17.25
N LEU A 165 -0.04 -5.97 -17.73
CA LEU A 165 -0.85 -6.14 -18.92
C LEU A 165 -0.23 -5.33 -20.06
N GLU A 166 0.52 -6.00 -20.94
CA GLU A 166 1.21 -5.38 -22.06
C GLU A 166 0.32 -5.44 -23.32
N PRO A 167 0.07 -4.34 -24.05
CA PRO A 167 -0.74 -4.37 -25.26
C PRO A 167 -0.28 -5.44 -26.25
N ALA A 168 -1.21 -6.27 -26.72
CA ALA A 168 -0.87 -7.41 -27.57
C ALA A 168 -2.01 -7.77 -28.54
N GLY A 169 -1.86 -7.35 -29.80
CA GLY A 169 -2.78 -7.72 -30.87
C GLY A 169 -3.89 -6.67 -31.08
N PRO A 170 -5.15 -7.08 -31.26
CA PRO A 170 -6.28 -6.16 -31.47
C PRO A 170 -6.53 -5.22 -30.28
N PRO A 171 -7.40 -4.20 -30.43
CA PRO A 171 -7.83 -3.36 -29.32
C PRO A 171 -8.29 -4.17 -28.10
N HIS A 172 -7.99 -3.65 -26.91
CA HIS A 172 -8.37 -4.24 -25.61
C HIS A 172 -7.70 -5.59 -25.29
N HIS A 173 -6.76 -6.07 -26.10
CA HIS A 173 -6.01 -7.29 -25.83
C HIS A 173 -4.65 -7.00 -25.19
N PHE A 174 -4.30 -7.79 -24.19
CA PHE A 174 -3.10 -7.64 -23.40
C PHE A 174 -2.44 -8.98 -23.14
N ARG A 175 -1.12 -9.02 -23.19
CA ARG A 175 -0.30 -10.13 -22.74
C ARG A 175 -0.01 -9.98 -21.26
N LEU A 176 -0.24 -11.04 -20.51
CA LEU A 176 0.10 -11.10 -19.09
C LEU A 176 1.59 -11.36 -18.90
N ASN A 177 2.26 -10.50 -18.13
CA ASN A 177 3.65 -10.65 -17.77
C ASN A 177 3.78 -10.76 -16.24
N HIS A 178 3.94 -12.00 -15.76
CA HIS A 178 4.15 -12.30 -14.35
C HIS A 178 5.63 -12.12 -13.95
N PRO A 179 5.92 -11.55 -12.76
CA PRO A 179 7.28 -11.35 -12.27
C PRO A 179 7.96 -12.66 -11.85
N GLN A 180 7.19 -13.72 -11.61
CA GLN A 180 7.69 -15.04 -11.20
C GLN A 180 7.40 -16.04 -12.32
N THR A 181 8.45 -16.64 -12.88
CA THR A 181 8.33 -17.67 -13.92
C THR A 181 8.15 -19.04 -13.27
N GLY A 182 7.07 -19.77 -13.59
CA GLY A 182 6.91 -21.18 -13.20
C GLY A 182 5.48 -21.59 -12.86
N PHE A 183 4.68 -20.66 -12.33
CA PHE A 183 3.26 -20.86 -12.02
C PHE A 183 2.48 -19.57 -12.33
N GLY A 184 1.43 -19.64 -13.16
CA GLY A 184 0.63 -18.50 -13.58
C GLY A 184 0.46 -18.39 -15.11
N SER A 185 -0.41 -17.48 -15.54
CA SER A 185 -0.80 -17.25 -16.94
C SER A 185 0.23 -16.43 -17.74
N HIS A 186 1.53 -16.58 -17.45
CA HIS A 186 2.59 -15.80 -18.10
C HIS A 186 2.58 -16.03 -19.62
N GLY A 187 2.52 -14.95 -20.39
CA GLY A 187 2.44 -14.96 -21.84
C GLY A 187 1.04 -15.17 -22.41
N GLU A 188 0.03 -15.49 -21.58
CA GLU A 188 -1.35 -15.61 -22.04
C GLU A 188 -1.88 -14.26 -22.51
N ILE A 189 -2.71 -14.31 -23.56
CA ILE A 189 -3.43 -13.14 -24.05
C ILE A 189 -4.80 -13.10 -23.37
N VAL A 190 -5.07 -11.99 -22.70
CA VAL A 190 -6.38 -11.64 -22.16
C VAL A 190 -6.98 -10.50 -22.97
N HIS A 191 -8.28 -10.32 -22.90
CA HIS A 191 -8.95 -9.15 -23.46
C HIS A 191 -10.07 -8.65 -22.55
N PHE A 192 -10.36 -7.36 -22.66
CA PHE A 192 -11.52 -6.76 -22.01
C PHE A 192 -12.73 -6.74 -22.94
N GLU A 193 -13.89 -7.11 -22.42
CA GLU A 193 -15.19 -6.88 -23.07
C GLU A 193 -15.79 -5.58 -22.51
N LEU A 194 -16.16 -4.66 -23.38
CA LEU A 194 -16.64 -3.32 -23.03
C LEU A 194 -18.15 -3.20 -23.24
N ASP A 195 -18.80 -2.38 -22.41
CA ASP A 195 -20.20 -1.97 -22.63
C ASP A 195 -20.33 -0.88 -23.71
N SER A 196 -21.55 -0.44 -23.98
CA SER A 196 -21.84 0.61 -24.97
C SER A 196 -21.26 1.98 -24.61
N ASN A 197 -20.84 2.19 -23.35
CA ASN A 197 -20.19 3.42 -22.88
C ASN A 197 -18.66 3.30 -22.90
N GLY A 198 -18.12 2.19 -23.42
CA GLY A 198 -16.68 1.95 -23.48
C GLY A 198 -16.05 1.58 -22.14
N ARG A 199 -16.84 1.15 -21.14
CA ARG A 199 -16.32 0.65 -19.86
C ARG A 199 -16.19 -0.86 -19.91
N ALA A 200 -15.05 -1.38 -19.45
CA ALA A 200 -14.88 -2.82 -19.34
C ALA A 200 -15.87 -3.40 -18.33
N THR A 201 -16.51 -4.50 -18.72
CA THR A 201 -17.46 -5.28 -17.92
C THR A 201 -16.89 -6.65 -17.57
N ARG A 202 -15.98 -7.18 -18.40
CA ARG A 202 -15.34 -8.49 -18.20
C ARG A 202 -13.88 -8.45 -18.60
N LEU A 203 -13.08 -9.29 -17.96
CA LEU A 203 -11.74 -9.67 -18.36
C LEU A 203 -11.78 -11.16 -18.72
N VAL A 204 -11.33 -11.50 -19.92
CA VAL A 204 -11.45 -12.85 -20.49
C VAL A 204 -10.09 -13.31 -20.98
N GLY A 205 -9.68 -14.51 -20.57
CA GLY A 205 -8.46 -15.16 -21.01
C GLY A 205 -8.58 -16.68 -21.05
N PRO A 206 -7.57 -17.36 -21.60
CA PRO A 206 -7.57 -18.82 -21.71
C PRO A 206 -7.35 -19.51 -20.35
N GLY A 207 -6.60 -18.89 -19.43
CA GLY A 207 -6.32 -19.45 -18.11
C GLY A 207 -7.48 -19.33 -17.13
N ALA A 208 -7.59 -20.30 -16.22
CA ALA A 208 -8.67 -20.39 -15.24
C ALA A 208 -8.79 -19.13 -14.35
N ALA A 209 -7.68 -18.46 -14.05
CA ALA A 209 -7.63 -17.25 -13.23
C ALA A 209 -8.09 -15.98 -13.97
N THR A 210 -8.26 -16.03 -15.30
CA THR A 210 -8.69 -14.90 -16.13
C THR A 210 -9.96 -15.19 -16.92
N ASN A 211 -10.35 -16.47 -17.03
CA ASN A 211 -11.55 -16.86 -17.75
C ASN A 211 -12.80 -16.51 -16.93
N GLY A 212 -13.69 -15.69 -17.52
CA GLY A 212 -14.98 -15.38 -16.91
C GLY A 212 -14.93 -14.39 -15.75
N SER A 213 -13.91 -13.54 -15.65
CA SER A 213 -13.85 -12.52 -14.61
C SER A 213 -14.80 -11.38 -14.94
N VAL A 214 -15.74 -11.08 -14.04
CA VAL A 214 -16.76 -10.04 -14.20
C VAL A 214 -16.40 -8.85 -13.32
N ARG A 215 -16.52 -7.64 -13.86
CA ARG A 215 -16.35 -6.41 -13.08
C ARG A 215 -17.45 -6.30 -12.03
N ILE A 216 -17.07 -6.12 -10.76
CA ILE A 216 -18.00 -6.09 -9.61
C ILE A 216 -18.10 -4.72 -8.93
N GLU A 217 -17.35 -3.73 -9.41
CA GLU A 217 -17.48 -2.36 -8.90
C GLU A 217 -18.62 -1.60 -9.55
N VAL A 218 -19.35 -0.86 -8.72
CA VAL A 218 -20.54 -0.07 -9.09
C VAL A 218 -20.33 1.43 -8.87
N TRP A 219 -19.11 1.86 -8.52
CA TRP A 219 -18.78 3.26 -8.21
C TRP A 219 -18.29 4.03 -9.44
#